data_AF-A0A7C4AFE4-F1
#
_entry.id   AF-A0A7C4AFE4-F1
#
_cell.length_a   1.000
_cell.length_b   1.000
_cell.length_c   1.000
_cell.angle_alpha   90.00
_cell.angle_beta   90.00
_cell.angle_gamma   90.00
#
_symmetry.space_group_name_H-M   'P 1'
#
loop_
_entity.id
_entity.type
_entity.pdbx_description
1 polymer ?
#
loop_
_entity_poly.entity_id
_entity_poly.type
_entity_poly.pdbx_seq_one_letter_code
_entity_poly.pdbx_strand_id
1 'polypeptide(L)'
;MRAQKLFRRWQGRRAKLLRQLIDLQRRCQRAGKVQQVHEFRVTLRRLRLLARVGRPLLNPAAIASLRRWGKRVSLLTSRVRDLDVASEWLQEQPQGEEAVELIEARRDRLWRASRPRLTPLPPLVAGGLHQAKDGRKARERLQRRFLRFETRLAGLIAAQDEFFFACRVPANTRSVVPSVGGATCARRRFPPGNRRTTPFCRG
;
A
#
# COMPACT_ATOMS: atom_id res chain seq x y z
N MET A 1 -6.39 -6.86 25.94
CA MET A 1 -5.97 -5.47 26.26
C MET A 1 -7.20 -4.63 26.64
N ARG A 2 -7.17 -3.88 27.77
CA ARG A 2 -8.29 -3.00 28.20
C ARG A 2 -8.57 -1.87 27.18
N ALA A 3 -9.83 -1.50 27.00
CA ALA A 3 -10.28 -0.49 26.01
C ALA A 3 -9.56 0.86 26.14
N GLN A 4 -9.36 1.34 27.38
CA GLN A 4 -8.67 2.61 27.65
C GLN A 4 -7.19 2.57 27.23
N LYS A 5 -6.48 1.48 27.52
CA LYS A 5 -5.07 1.30 27.13
C LYS A 5 -4.94 1.27 25.59
N LEU A 6 -5.84 0.55 24.92
CA LEU A 6 -5.92 0.53 23.46
C LEU A 6 -6.15 1.94 22.88
N PHE A 7 -7.13 2.68 23.41
CA PHE A 7 -7.46 4.03 22.95
C PHE A 7 -6.27 4.98 23.08
N ARG A 8 -5.60 5.01 24.25
CA ARG A 8 -4.40 5.83 24.47
C ARG A 8 -3.28 5.48 23.48
N ARG A 9 -3.00 4.19 23.28
CA ARG A 9 -1.99 3.71 22.32
C ARG A 9 -2.34 4.12 20.89
N TRP A 10 -3.60 3.95 20.49
CA TRP A 10 -4.11 4.34 19.17
C TRP A 10 -3.97 5.85 18.95
N GLN A 11 -4.38 6.66 19.92
CA GLN A 11 -4.30 8.13 19.87
C GLN A 11 -2.85 8.61 19.76
N GLY A 12 -1.95 8.08 20.60
CA GLY A 12 -0.53 8.43 20.56
C GLY A 12 0.12 8.05 19.22
N ARG A 13 -0.16 6.84 18.71
CA ARG A 13 0.35 6.39 17.40
C ARG A 13 -0.22 7.21 16.25
N ARG A 14 -1.50 7.61 16.30
CA ARG A 14 -2.11 8.51 15.31
C ARG A 14 -1.39 9.85 15.25
N ALA A 15 -1.20 10.49 16.41
CA ALA A 15 -0.55 11.79 16.50
C ALA A 15 0.91 11.73 16.02
N LYS A 16 1.64 10.68 16.42
CA LYS A 16 3.01 10.43 15.95
C LYS A 16 3.07 10.29 14.42
N LEU A 17 2.23 9.43 13.84
CA LEU A 17 2.19 9.21 12.39
C LEU A 17 1.79 10.47 11.62
N LEU A 18 0.87 11.27 12.15
CA LEU A 18 0.45 12.53 11.54
C LEU A 18 1.60 13.54 11.46
N ARG A 19 2.34 13.73 12.55
CA ARG A 19 3.55 14.60 12.57
C ARG A 19 4.61 14.09 11.59
N GLN A 20 4.94 12.80 11.68
CA GLN A 20 5.90 12.17 10.78
C GLN A 20 5.51 12.33 9.30
N LEU A 21 4.22 12.20 8.97
CA LEU A 21 3.73 12.37 7.61
C LEU A 21 3.96 13.79 7.08
N ILE A 22 3.72 14.81 7.91
CA ILE A 22 3.94 16.22 7.56
C ILE A 22 5.43 16.48 7.32
N ASP A 23 6.29 15.99 8.21
CA ASP A 23 7.75 16.16 8.09
C ASP A 23 8.30 15.44 6.86
N LEU A 24 7.89 14.18 6.64
CA LEU A 24 8.29 13.40 5.48
C LEU A 24 7.80 14.01 4.18
N GLN A 25 6.59 14.59 4.16
CA GLN A 25 6.11 15.31 2.99
C GLN A 25 7.04 16.49 2.63
N ARG A 26 7.41 17.31 3.62
CA ARG A 26 8.32 18.45 3.41
C ARG A 26 9.69 17.99 2.91
N ARG A 27 10.24 16.93 3.52
CA ARG A 27 11.53 16.34 3.10
C ARG A 27 11.46 15.80 1.67
N CYS A 28 10.38 15.08 1.34
CA CYS A 28 10.14 14.60 -0.03
C CYS A 28 10.09 15.76 -1.01
N GLN A 29 9.27 16.79 -0.73
CA GLN A 29 9.16 17.96 -1.62
C GLN A 29 10.49 18.68 -1.86
N ARG A 30 11.42 18.67 -0.90
CA ARG A 30 12.74 19.29 -1.06
C ARG A 30 13.69 18.43 -1.88
N ALA A 31 13.89 17.18 -1.46
CA ALA A 31 14.93 16.30 -2.03
C ALA A 31 14.33 15.13 -2.80
N GLY A 32 13.36 14.42 -2.22
CA GLY A 32 12.72 13.27 -2.86
C GLY A 32 13.66 12.09 -3.02
N LYS A 33 14.53 11.85 -2.02
CA LYS A 33 15.40 10.66 -2.00
C LYS A 33 14.56 9.38 -1.92
N VAL A 34 15.08 8.25 -2.42
CA VAL A 34 14.42 6.94 -2.43
C VAL A 34 13.81 6.60 -1.07
N GLN A 35 14.62 6.61 -0.01
CA GLN A 35 14.18 6.28 1.35
C GLN A 35 13.07 7.23 1.86
N GLN A 36 13.14 8.52 1.52
CA GLN A 36 12.13 9.50 1.94
C GLN A 36 10.77 9.21 1.28
N VAL A 37 10.76 8.93 -0.03
CA VAL A 37 9.55 8.58 -0.78
C VAL A 37 8.94 7.28 -0.24
N HIS A 38 9.78 6.28 0.04
CA HIS A 38 9.36 5.02 0.67
C HIS A 38 8.71 5.25 2.04
N GLU A 39 9.42 5.91 2.96
CA GLU A 39 8.94 6.18 4.33
C GLU A 39 7.65 7.01 4.33
N PHE A 40 7.55 8.00 3.43
CA PHE A 40 6.36 8.80 3.26
C PHE A 40 5.15 7.94 2.85
N ARG A 41 5.32 7.07 1.86
CA ARG A 41 4.27 6.12 1.41
C ARG A 41 3.87 5.15 2.51
N VAL A 42 4.82 4.58 3.22
CA VAL A 42 4.56 3.65 4.34
C VAL A 42 3.82 4.35 5.48
N THR A 43 4.25 5.55 5.85
CA THR A 43 3.62 6.36 6.90
C THR A 43 2.18 6.73 6.52
N LEU A 44 1.94 7.14 5.26
CA LEU A 44 0.61 7.40 4.74
C LEU A 44 -0.29 6.16 4.79
N ARG A 45 0.23 5.00 4.37
CA ARG A 45 -0.51 3.72 4.44
C ARG A 45 -0.88 3.39 5.88
N ARG A 46 0.06 3.48 6.81
CA ARG A 46 -0.14 3.24 8.25
C ARG A 46 -1.19 4.19 8.83
N LEU A 47 -1.12 5.49 8.52
CA LEU A 47 -2.09 6.47 8.98
C LEU A 47 -3.50 6.17 8.45
N ARG A 48 -3.63 5.81 7.16
CA ARG A 48 -4.92 5.44 6.54
C ARG A 48 -5.54 4.21 7.20
N LEU A 49 -4.74 3.19 7.51
CA LEU A 49 -5.22 2.00 8.23
C LEU A 49 -5.68 2.36 9.64
N LEU A 50 -4.90 3.17 10.35
CA LEU A 50 -5.21 3.58 11.71
C LEU A 50 -6.46 4.46 11.79
N ALA A 51 -6.66 5.35 10.80
CA ALA A 51 -7.88 6.14 10.63
C ALA A 51 -9.10 5.26 10.27
N ARG A 52 -8.92 4.20 9.50
CA ARG A 52 -9.99 3.23 9.17
C ARG A 52 -10.47 2.47 10.41
N VAL A 53 -9.54 2.02 11.25
CA VAL A 53 -9.87 1.35 12.52
C VAL A 53 -10.61 2.31 13.45
N GLY A 54 -10.11 3.55 13.58
CA GLY A 54 -10.70 4.59 14.42
C GLY A 54 -11.83 5.41 13.80
N ARG A 55 -12.40 5.00 12.66
CA ARG A 55 -13.42 5.76 11.92
C ARG A 55 -14.57 6.31 12.80
N PRO A 56 -15.13 5.56 13.77
CA PRO A 56 -16.22 6.08 14.62
C PRO A 56 -15.82 7.25 15.53
N LEU A 57 -14.53 7.46 15.76
CA LEU A 57 -13.99 8.44 16.71
C LEU A 57 -13.48 9.71 16.01
N LEU A 58 -13.40 9.71 14.69
CA LEU A 58 -12.81 10.78 13.89
C LEU A 58 -13.89 11.49 13.07
N ASN A 59 -13.61 12.73 12.66
CA ASN A 59 -14.50 13.48 11.77
C ASN A 59 -14.63 12.76 10.41
N PRO A 60 -15.84 12.36 9.97
CA PRO A 60 -16.05 11.67 8.70
C PRO A 60 -15.54 12.45 7.48
N ALA A 61 -15.69 13.77 7.47
CA ALA A 61 -15.21 14.63 6.38
C ALA A 61 -13.68 14.63 6.31
N ALA A 62 -13.00 14.63 7.47
CA ALA A 62 -11.55 14.52 7.53
C ALA A 62 -11.05 13.17 7.00
N ILE A 63 -11.74 12.06 7.31
CA ILE A 63 -11.40 10.74 6.77
C ILE A 63 -11.59 10.70 5.24
N ALA A 64 -12.71 11.24 4.74
CA ALA A 64 -12.96 11.30 3.30
C ALA A 64 -11.90 12.14 2.58
N SER A 65 -11.51 13.27 3.16
CA SER A 65 -10.45 14.13 2.66
C SER A 65 -9.09 13.43 2.68
N LEU A 66 -8.72 12.76 3.79
CA LEU A 66 -7.50 11.94 3.89
C LEU A 66 -7.46 10.85 2.81
N ARG A 67 -8.60 10.20 2.54
CA ARG A 67 -8.70 9.16 1.51
C ARG A 67 -8.43 9.73 0.11
N ARG A 68 -9.06 10.85 -0.25
CA ARG A 68 -8.86 11.50 -1.55
C ARG A 68 -7.43 12.00 -1.71
N TRP A 69 -6.93 12.73 -0.73
CA TRP A 69 -5.56 13.23 -0.73
C TRP A 69 -4.55 12.08 -0.80
N GLY A 70 -4.72 11.06 0.05
CA GLY A 70 -3.84 9.90 0.05
C GLY A 70 -3.86 9.10 -1.26
N LYS A 71 -5.01 9.00 -1.95
CA LYS A 71 -5.08 8.39 -3.29
C LYS A 71 -4.25 9.17 -4.30
N ARG A 72 -4.37 10.51 -4.33
CA ARG A 72 -3.57 11.36 -5.22
C ARG A 72 -2.07 11.20 -4.95
N VAL A 73 -1.66 11.26 -3.68
CA VAL A 73 -0.25 11.04 -3.29
C VAL A 73 0.24 9.67 -3.74
N SER A 74 -0.54 8.61 -3.53
CA SER A 74 -0.16 7.26 -3.95
C SER A 74 0.01 7.14 -5.47
N LEU A 75 -0.83 7.79 -6.26
CA LEU A 75 -0.72 7.82 -7.73
C LEU A 75 0.51 8.57 -8.21
N LEU A 76 0.81 9.73 -7.61
CA LEU A 76 1.99 10.53 -7.97
C LEU A 76 3.30 9.81 -7.64
N THR A 77 3.31 9.01 -6.56
CA THR A 77 4.52 8.36 -6.06
C THR A 77 4.65 6.89 -6.45
N SER A 78 3.66 6.29 -7.13
CA SER A 78 3.71 4.86 -7.48
C SER A 78 4.80 4.60 -8.50
N ARG A 79 4.75 5.28 -9.65
CA ARG A 79 5.73 5.10 -10.72
C ARG A 79 7.17 5.41 -10.29
N VAL A 80 7.34 6.39 -9.41
CA VAL A 80 8.66 6.70 -8.82
C VAL A 80 9.15 5.52 -7.97
N ARG A 81 8.29 4.96 -7.11
CA ARG A 81 8.66 3.79 -6.31
C ARG A 81 8.88 2.53 -7.15
N ASP A 82 8.13 2.36 -8.24
CA ASP A 82 8.32 1.23 -9.15
C ASP A 82 9.72 1.27 -9.78
N LEU A 83 10.20 2.47 -10.15
CA LEU A 83 11.57 2.68 -10.63
C LEU A 83 12.61 2.53 -9.52
N ASP A 84 12.35 3.03 -8.30
CA ASP A 84 13.24 2.81 -7.16
C ASP A 84 13.45 1.30 -6.91
N VAL A 85 12.38 0.49 -6.97
CA VAL A 85 12.44 -0.98 -6.80
C VAL A 85 13.16 -1.66 -7.98
N ALA A 86 12.90 -1.22 -9.21
CA ALA A 86 13.58 -1.76 -10.39
C ALA A 86 15.10 -1.49 -10.32
N SER A 87 15.48 -0.30 -9.85
CA SER A 87 16.88 0.07 -9.62
C SER A 87 17.52 -0.81 -8.54
N GLU A 88 16.85 -0.98 -7.39
CA GLU A 88 17.28 -1.89 -6.30
C GLU A 88 17.54 -3.31 -6.85
N TRP A 89 16.63 -3.84 -7.69
CA TRP A 89 16.78 -5.19 -8.28
C TRP A 89 17.89 -5.29 -9.34
N LEU A 90 18.09 -4.26 -10.17
CA LEU A 90 19.12 -4.25 -11.21
C LEU A 90 20.54 -4.13 -10.64
N GLN A 91 20.71 -3.46 -9.50
CA GLN A 91 21.99 -3.39 -8.79
C GLN A 91 22.49 -4.78 -8.36
N GLU A 92 21.59 -5.76 -8.22
CA GLU A 92 21.95 -7.15 -7.90
C GLU A 92 22.33 -7.97 -9.14
N GLN A 93 22.23 -7.41 -10.37
CA GLN A 93 22.51 -8.11 -11.62
C GLN A 93 23.93 -7.81 -12.14
N PRO A 94 24.70 -8.80 -12.63
CA PRO A 94 26.08 -8.62 -13.10
C PRO A 94 26.28 -7.61 -14.25
N GLN A 95 25.23 -7.26 -14.98
CA GLN A 95 25.24 -6.34 -16.13
C GLN A 95 24.25 -5.18 -15.93
N GLY A 96 23.88 -4.89 -14.68
CA GLY A 96 22.82 -3.94 -14.37
C GLY A 96 23.22 -2.47 -14.38
N GLU A 97 24.51 -2.14 -14.38
CA GLU A 97 25.01 -0.78 -14.10
C GLU A 97 24.48 0.27 -15.09
N GLU A 98 24.61 0.05 -16.40
CA GLU A 98 24.09 0.96 -17.42
C GLU A 98 22.56 1.13 -17.32
N ALA A 99 21.83 0.04 -17.03
CA ALA A 99 20.39 0.07 -16.86
C ALA A 99 19.96 0.85 -15.60
N VAL A 100 20.75 0.79 -14.52
CA VAL A 100 20.53 1.56 -13.29
C VAL A 100 20.61 3.05 -13.57
N GLU A 101 21.67 3.52 -14.25
CA GLU A 101 21.83 4.94 -14.59
C GLU A 101 20.64 5.48 -15.39
N LEU A 102 20.19 4.72 -16.41
CA LEU A 102 19.02 5.08 -17.23
C LEU A 102 17.73 5.17 -16.40
N ILE A 103 17.52 4.21 -15.49
CA ILE A 103 16.35 4.18 -14.60
C ILE A 103 16.38 5.33 -13.60
N GLU A 104 17.53 5.62 -13.00
CA GLU A 104 17.69 6.73 -12.06
C GLU A 104 17.43 8.07 -12.76
N ALA A 105 17.98 8.28 -13.96
CA ALA A 105 17.71 9.47 -14.76
C ALA A 105 16.22 9.61 -15.08
N ARG A 106 15.54 8.51 -15.44
CA ARG A 106 14.09 8.49 -15.70
C ARG A 106 13.28 8.78 -14.44
N ARG A 107 13.66 8.18 -13.32
CA ARG A 107 13.07 8.34 -12.00
C ARG A 107 13.13 9.78 -11.55
N ASP A 108 14.26 10.44 -11.74
CA ASP A 108 14.46 11.84 -11.40
C ASP A 108 13.63 12.80 -12.25
N ARG A 109 13.57 12.58 -13.57
CA ARG A 109 12.67 13.35 -14.45
C ARG A 109 11.22 13.22 -14.00
N LEU A 110 10.78 12.00 -13.68
CA LEU A 110 9.43 11.73 -13.19
C LEU A 110 9.16 12.39 -11.83
N TRP A 111 10.14 12.35 -10.92
CA TRP A 111 10.04 12.99 -9.62
C TRP A 111 9.92 14.51 -9.77
N ARG A 112 10.76 15.16 -10.57
CA ARG A 112 10.69 16.61 -10.85
C ARG A 112 9.32 17.02 -11.37
N ALA A 113 8.72 16.23 -12.26
CA ALA A 113 7.37 16.49 -12.77
C ALA A 113 6.26 16.28 -11.73
N SER A 114 6.44 15.31 -10.83
CA SER A 114 5.44 14.94 -9.81
C SER A 114 5.51 15.80 -8.55
N ARG A 115 6.70 16.25 -8.17
CA ARG A 115 7.01 17.01 -6.96
C ARG A 115 6.11 18.23 -6.74
N PRO A 116 5.91 19.15 -7.71
CA PRO A 116 5.05 20.33 -7.49
C PRO A 116 3.58 19.96 -7.28
N ARG A 117 3.15 18.78 -7.73
CA ARG A 117 1.78 18.27 -7.56
C ARG A 117 1.54 17.63 -6.20
N LEU A 118 2.59 17.45 -5.39
CA LEU A 118 2.48 16.88 -4.06
C LEU A 118 1.93 17.91 -3.06
N THR A 119 0.64 18.24 -3.17
CA THR A 119 -0.03 19.25 -2.34
C THR A 119 0.08 18.94 -0.84
N PRO A 120 0.27 19.95 0.04
CA PRO A 120 0.32 19.77 1.49
C PRO A 120 -0.90 19.01 2.03
N LEU A 121 -0.75 18.38 3.20
CA LEU A 121 -1.87 17.75 3.89
C LEU A 121 -3.00 18.79 4.10
N PRO A 122 -4.25 18.51 3.69
CA PRO A 122 -5.32 19.50 3.80
C PRO A 122 -5.57 19.89 5.26
N PRO A 123 -5.83 21.17 5.56
CA PRO A 123 -6.08 21.62 6.94
C PRO A 123 -7.20 20.85 7.64
N LEU A 124 -8.27 20.52 6.92
CA LEU A 124 -9.37 19.67 7.41
C LEU A 124 -8.88 18.30 7.89
N VAL A 125 -7.88 17.72 7.23
CA VAL A 125 -7.29 16.43 7.63
C VAL A 125 -6.39 16.62 8.84
N ALA A 126 -5.55 17.65 8.86
CA ALA A 126 -4.69 17.94 10.01
C ALA A 126 -5.54 18.16 11.28
N GLY A 127 -6.44 19.14 11.28
CA GLY A 127 -7.30 19.44 12.43
C GLY A 127 -8.25 18.29 12.79
N GLY A 128 -8.92 17.71 11.79
CA GLY A 128 -9.90 16.65 12.01
C GLY A 128 -9.32 15.29 12.44
N LEU A 129 -8.02 15.04 12.20
CA LEU A 129 -7.32 13.89 12.78
C LEU A 129 -6.67 14.20 14.12
N HIS A 130 -6.40 15.48 14.45
CA HIS A 130 -5.96 15.83 15.80
C HIS A 130 -7.07 15.59 16.82
N GLN A 131 -8.31 15.95 16.48
CA GLN A 131 -9.48 15.78 17.34
C GLN A 131 -10.05 14.35 17.23
N ALA A 132 -10.06 13.61 18.34
CA ALA A 132 -10.80 12.35 18.43
C ALA A 132 -11.82 12.44 19.56
N LYS A 133 -13.02 11.93 19.30
CA LYS A 133 -14.05 11.78 20.34
C LYS A 133 -13.51 10.85 21.41
N ASP A 134 -13.44 11.33 22.65
CA ASP A 134 -13.17 10.51 23.82
C ASP A 134 -14.48 10.23 24.57
N GLY A 135 -14.56 9.05 25.17
CA GLY A 135 -15.72 8.58 25.91
C GLY A 135 -15.76 7.05 25.98
N ARG A 136 -16.36 6.51 27.05
CA ARG A 136 -16.42 5.06 27.30
C ARG A 136 -16.94 4.28 26.08
N LYS A 137 -18.10 4.67 25.55
CA LYS A 137 -18.72 4.05 24.36
C LYS A 137 -17.81 4.13 23.12
N ALA A 138 -17.06 5.22 22.95
CA ALA A 138 -16.13 5.38 21.82
C ALA A 138 -14.92 4.42 21.95
N ARG A 139 -14.36 4.28 23.16
CA ARG A 139 -13.26 3.36 23.46
C ARG A 139 -13.67 1.89 23.24
N GLU A 140 -14.86 1.51 23.69
CA GLU A 140 -15.42 0.16 23.46
C GLU A 140 -15.69 -0.12 21.97
N ARG A 141 -16.19 0.88 21.21
CA ARG A 141 -16.35 0.78 19.75
C ARG A 141 -15.00 0.60 19.04
N LEU A 142 -13.97 1.32 19.47
CA LEU A 142 -12.61 1.15 18.93
C LEU A 142 -12.11 -0.28 19.19
N GLN A 143 -12.24 -0.78 20.42
CA GLN A 143 -11.84 -2.14 20.78
C GLN A 143 -12.52 -3.20 19.92
N ARG A 144 -13.85 -3.13 19.78
CA ARG A 144 -14.59 -4.07 18.91
C ARG A 144 -14.16 -4.01 17.45
N ARG A 145 -13.81 -2.82 16.93
CA ARG A 145 -13.29 -2.70 15.55
C ARG A 145 -11.88 -3.23 15.42
N PHE A 146 -11.05 -3.03 16.44
CA PHE A 146 -9.68 -3.53 16.47
C PHE A 146 -9.66 -5.06 16.48
N LEU A 147 -10.44 -5.69 17.36
CA LEU A 147 -10.58 -7.15 17.40
C LEU A 147 -11.07 -7.72 16.07
N ARG A 148 -12.12 -7.14 15.48
CA ARG A 148 -12.60 -7.55 14.14
C ARG A 148 -11.53 -7.42 13.05
N PHE A 149 -10.68 -6.39 13.15
CA PHE A 149 -9.57 -6.21 12.21
C PHE A 149 -8.49 -7.28 12.41
N GLU A 150 -8.13 -7.61 13.66
CA GLU A 150 -7.19 -8.67 13.98
C GLU A 150 -7.70 -10.04 13.51
N THR A 151 -8.95 -10.40 13.80
CA THR A 151 -9.56 -11.65 13.33
C THR A 151 -9.52 -11.76 11.80
N ARG A 152 -9.88 -10.68 11.09
CA ARG A 152 -9.80 -10.66 9.62
C ARG A 152 -8.37 -10.79 9.10
N LEU A 153 -7.41 -10.15 9.76
CA LEU A 153 -6.01 -10.24 9.38
C LEU A 153 -5.46 -11.66 9.60
N ALA A 154 -5.78 -12.29 10.72
CA ALA A 154 -5.41 -13.66 11.01
C ALA A 154 -5.96 -14.64 9.96
N GLY A 155 -7.24 -14.48 9.56
CA GLY A 155 -7.83 -15.29 8.50
C GLY A 155 -7.17 -15.10 7.12
N LEU A 156 -6.75 -13.87 6.79
CA LEU A 156 -6.01 -13.62 5.55
C LEU A 156 -4.60 -14.23 5.56
N ILE A 157 -3.93 -14.22 6.71
CA ILE A 157 -2.61 -14.84 6.87
C ILE A 157 -2.74 -16.36 6.72
N ALA A 158 -3.70 -16.98 7.43
CA ALA A 158 -3.94 -18.42 7.32
C ALA A 158 -4.25 -18.87 5.87
N ALA A 159 -5.09 -18.11 5.16
CA ALA A 159 -5.39 -18.40 3.75
C ALA A 159 -4.19 -18.21 2.80
N GLN A 160 -3.26 -17.30 3.11
CA GLN A 160 -2.04 -17.13 2.33
C GLN A 160 -1.06 -18.28 2.57
N ASP A 161 -0.94 -18.76 3.81
CA ASP A 161 -0.07 -19.87 4.15
C ASP A 161 -0.51 -21.15 3.42
N GLU A 162 -1.82 -21.46 3.42
CA GLU A 162 -2.36 -22.60 2.67
C GLU A 162 -2.01 -22.54 1.18
N PHE A 163 -2.12 -21.37 0.56
CA PHE A 163 -1.82 -21.20 -0.86
C PHE A 163 -0.30 -21.28 -1.15
N PHE A 164 0.53 -20.70 -0.26
CA PHE A 164 1.97 -20.72 -0.41
C PHE A 164 2.54 -22.13 -0.28
N PHE A 165 2.03 -22.94 0.65
CA PHE A 165 2.44 -24.34 0.79
C PHE A 165 1.88 -25.25 -0.31
N ALA A 166 0.69 -24.98 -0.84
CA ALA A 166 0.14 -25.72 -1.97
C ALA A 166 0.94 -25.54 -3.28
N CYS A 167 1.65 -24.41 -3.44
CA CYS A 167 2.49 -24.14 -4.61
C CYS A 167 3.95 -24.63 -4.48
N ARG A 168 4.36 -25.22 -3.35
CA ARG A 168 5.63 -25.95 -3.30
C ARG A 168 5.48 -27.23 -4.11
N VAL A 169 5.95 -27.19 -5.35
CA VAL A 169 6.18 -28.39 -6.18
C VAL A 169 6.93 -29.40 -5.31
N PRO A 170 6.44 -30.64 -5.13
CA PRO A 170 7.15 -31.63 -4.35
C PRO A 170 8.55 -31.79 -4.95
N ALA A 171 9.58 -31.53 -4.15
CA ALA A 171 10.99 -31.52 -4.55
C ALA A 171 11.54 -32.91 -4.97
N ASN A 172 10.67 -33.86 -5.31
CA ASN A 172 11.04 -35.25 -5.57
C ASN A 172 10.35 -35.87 -6.79
N THR A 173 9.94 -35.08 -7.78
CA THR A 173 9.82 -35.62 -9.14
C THR A 173 11.21 -35.57 -9.78
N ARG A 174 11.97 -36.65 -9.58
CA ARG A 174 13.15 -36.95 -10.39
C ARG A 174 12.78 -36.71 -11.86
N SER A 175 13.51 -35.81 -12.49
CA SER A 175 13.46 -35.50 -13.90
C SER A 175 13.69 -36.78 -14.73
N VAL A 176 12.61 -37.49 -15.06
CA VAL A 176 12.59 -38.33 -16.24
C VAL A 176 12.58 -37.35 -17.40
N VAL A 177 13.76 -37.06 -17.94
CA VAL A 177 13.91 -36.29 -19.17
C VAL A 177 13.18 -37.08 -20.26
N PRO A 178 12.04 -36.60 -20.80
CA PRO A 178 11.46 -37.24 -21.96
C PRO A 178 12.41 -36.99 -23.12
N SER A 179 12.96 -38.07 -23.69
CA SER A 179 13.69 -38.04 -24.94
C SER A 179 12.85 -37.31 -25.99
N VAL A 180 13.48 -36.35 -26.66
CA VAL A 180 12.87 -35.43 -27.62
C VAL A 180 12.44 -36.20 -28.87
N GLY A 181 11.23 -36.76 -28.84
CA GLY A 181 10.52 -37.23 -30.03
C GLY A 181 9.73 -36.07 -30.63
N GLY A 182 10.10 -35.63 -31.83
CA GLY A 182 9.47 -34.51 -32.53
C GLY A 182 7.96 -34.71 -32.71
N ALA A 183 7.18 -33.82 -32.09
CA ALA A 183 5.74 -33.79 -32.27
C ALA A 183 5.31 -32.42 -32.80
N THR A 184 4.73 -32.46 -33.99
CA THR A 184 4.15 -31.36 -34.77
C THR A 184 3.20 -30.48 -33.98
N CYS A 185 3.37 -29.17 -34.13
CA CYS A 185 2.64 -28.12 -33.45
C CYS A 185 1.17 -28.04 -33.92
N ALA A 186 0.25 -28.67 -33.20
CA ALA A 186 -1.19 -28.49 -33.40
C ALA A 186 -1.65 -27.17 -32.74
N ARG A 187 -2.04 -26.19 -33.58
CA ARG A 187 -2.63 -24.91 -33.17
C ARG A 187 -3.90 -25.13 -32.35
N ARG A 188 -3.84 -24.94 -31.03
CA ARG A 188 -5.04 -24.85 -30.18
C ARG A 188 -5.73 -23.51 -30.42
N ARG A 189 -6.93 -23.54 -31.01
CA ARG A 189 -7.85 -22.40 -31.07
C ARG A 189 -8.37 -22.10 -29.66
N PHE A 190 -8.18 -20.87 -29.20
CA PHE A 190 -8.80 -20.38 -27.96
C PHE A 190 -10.31 -20.20 -28.16
N PRO A 191 -11.16 -20.62 -27.21
CA PRO A 191 -12.59 -20.34 -27.26
C PRO A 191 -12.86 -18.85 -27.01
N PRO A 192 -13.86 -18.24 -27.69
CA PRO A 192 -14.23 -16.84 -27.49
C PRO A 192 -14.78 -16.62 -26.08
N GLY A 193 -14.18 -15.68 -25.35
CA GLY A 193 -14.57 -15.32 -23.99
C GLY A 193 -15.93 -14.62 -23.94
N ASN A 194 -16.84 -15.18 -23.12
CA ASN A 194 -18.13 -14.62 -22.76
C ASN A 194 -17.99 -13.23 -22.11
N ARG A 195 -18.41 -12.18 -22.82
CA ARG A 195 -18.55 -10.83 -22.27
C ARG A 195 -19.80 -10.75 -21.39
N ARG A 196 -19.63 -10.79 -20.07
CA ARG A 196 -20.69 -10.39 -19.13
C ARG A 196 -20.74 -8.87 -19.06
N THR A 197 -21.76 -8.29 -19.68
CA THR A 197 -22.20 -6.91 -19.48
C THR A 197 -22.81 -6.76 -18.08
N THR A 198 -22.20 -5.96 -17.22
CA THR A 198 -22.82 -5.53 -15.96
C THR A 198 -23.58 -4.21 -16.18
N PRO A 199 -24.81 -4.07 -15.66
CA PRO A 199 -25.60 -2.85 -15.82
C PRO A 199 -25.08 -1.74 -14.90
N PHE A 200 -25.01 -0.54 -15.46
CA PHE A 200 -24.55 0.68 -14.83
C PHE A 200 -25.74 1.36 -14.14
N CYS A 201 -25.86 1.25 -12.82
CA CYS A 201 -26.88 2.00 -12.06
C CYS A 201 -26.35 3.43 -11.78
N ARG A 202 -27.05 4.43 -12.32
CA ARG A 202 -26.90 5.85 -11.94
C ARG A 202 -27.67 6.13 -10.64
N GLY A 203 -27.04 6.87 -9.74
CA GLY A 203 -27.63 7.53 -8.59
C GLY A 203 -26.85 8.82 -8.33
#